data_AF-A0A967D292-F1
#
_entry.id   AF-A0A967D292-F1
#
_cell.length_a   1.000
_cell.length_b   1.000
_cell.length_c   1.000
_cell.angle_alpha   90.00
_cell.angle_beta   90.00
_cell.angle_gamma   90.00
#
_symmetry.space_group_name_H-M   'P 1'
#
loop_
_entity.id
_entity.type
_entity.pdbx_description
1 polymer ?
#
loop_
_entity_poly.entity_id
_entity_poly.type
_entity_poly.pdbx_seq_one_letter_code
_entity_poly.pdbx_strand_id
1 'polypeptide(L)' 'MRNYQTALEHLGDRELELRKRALYRAGVLAAGLKDRDAAHKHLSTLAELDFGYRDVAARLEKLGADAV' A
#
# COMPACT_ATOMS: atom_id res chain seq x y z
N MET A 1 19.25 -22.69 -17.38
CA MET A 1 18.93 -21.25 -17.26
C MET A 1 17.44 -20.89 -17.37
N ARG A 2 16.51 -21.85 -17.55
CA ARG A 2 15.06 -21.59 -17.61
C ARG A 2 14.40 -21.40 -16.23
N ASN A 3 14.96 -22.04 -15.20
CA ASN A 3 14.44 -21.97 -13.83
C ASN A 3 14.56 -20.57 -13.19
N TYR A 4 15.56 -19.77 -13.58
CA TYR A 4 15.73 -18.41 -13.06
C TYR A 4 14.79 -17.40 -13.75
N GLN A 5 14.47 -17.59 -15.03
CA GLN A 5 13.51 -16.73 -15.75
C GLN A 5 12.09 -16.90 -15.20
N THR A 6 11.63 -18.14 -15.02
CA THR A 6 10.32 -18.41 -14.41
C THR A 6 10.25 -17.94 -12.94
N ALA A 7 11.36 -18.02 -12.19
CA ALA A 7 11.42 -17.43 -10.86
C ALA A 7 11.27 -15.91 -10.91
N LEU A 8 11.94 -15.21 -11.83
CA LEU A 8 11.82 -13.76 -11.99
C LEU A 8 10.41 -13.32 -12.42
N GLU A 9 9.75 -14.10 -13.29
CA GLU A 9 8.36 -13.85 -13.72
C GLU A 9 7.35 -14.02 -12.57
N HIS A 10 7.60 -14.90 -11.60
CA HIS A 10 6.73 -15.10 -10.43
C HIS A 10 7.14 -14.29 -9.19
N LEU A 11 8.40 -13.86 -9.09
CA LEU A 11 8.91 -13.03 -8.00
C LEU A 11 8.30 -11.63 -8.03
N GLY A 12 8.18 -11.03 -9.23
CA GLY A 12 7.65 -9.68 -9.41
C GLY A 12 6.22 -9.50 -8.85
N ASP A 13 5.29 -10.38 -9.22
CA ASP A 13 3.91 -10.31 -8.77
C ASP A 13 3.73 -10.61 -7.28
N ARG A 14 4.45 -11.61 -6.75
CA ARG A 14 4.41 -11.94 -5.31
C ARG A 14 4.98 -10.82 -4.45
N GLU A 15 6.10 -10.23 -4.87
CA GLU A 15 6.68 -9.09 -4.17
C GLU A 15 5.77 -7.86 -4.26
N LEU A 16 5.08 -7.66 -5.39
CA LEU A 16 4.09 -6.60 -5.55
C LEU A 16 2.94 -6.77 -4.55
N GLU A 17 2.37 -7.98 -4.45
CA GLU A 17 1.30 -8.27 -3.48
C GLU A 17 1.76 -8.12 -2.02
N LEU A 18 2.98 -8.57 -1.70
CA LEU A 18 3.60 -8.39 -0.39
C LEU A 18 3.80 -6.92 -0.06
N ARG A 19 4.28 -6.14 -1.03
CA ARG A 19 4.50 -4.69 -0.91
C ARG A 19 3.17 -3.95 -0.72
N LYS A 20 2.13 -4.32 -1.47
CA LYS A 20 0.78 -3.78 -1.30
C LYS A 20 0.26 -4.03 0.13
N ARG A 21 0.41 -5.27 0.61
CA ARG A 21 0.00 -5.65 1.97
C ARG A 21 0.82 -4.94 3.06
N ALA A 22 2.13 -4.76 2.84
CA ALA A 22 3.01 -4.05 3.78
C ALA A 22 2.65 -2.57 3.87
N LEU A 23 2.45 -1.90 2.73
CA LEU A 23 2.02 -0.50 2.66
C LEU A 23 0.66 -0.29 3.33
N TYR A 24 -0.29 -1.21 3.12
CA TYR A 24 -1.59 -1.15 3.78
C TYR A 24 -1.46 -1.21 5.30
N ARG A 25 -0.67 -2.15 5.82
CA ARG A 25 -0.44 -2.27 7.27
C ARG A 25 0.29 -1.07 7.85
N ALA A 26 1.30 -0.56 7.15
CA ALA A 26 2.04 0.63 7.56
C ALA A 26 1.11 1.85 7.63
N GLY A 27 0.26 2.05 6.61
CA GLY A 27 -0.73 3.12 6.58
C GLY A 27 -1.80 3.01 7.68
N VAL A 28 -2.32 1.81 7.93
CA VAL A 28 -3.29 1.54 8.99
C VAL A 28 -2.68 1.77 10.37
N LEU A 29 -1.44 1.32 10.59
CA LEU A 29 -0.71 1.51 11.84
C LEU A 29 -0.43 2.98 12.09
N ALA A 30 0.11 3.71 11.10
CA ALA A 30 0.36 5.14 11.19
C ALA A 30 -0.92 5.93 11.51
N ALA A 31 -2.05 5.57 10.87
CA ALA A 31 -3.36 6.17 11.19
C ALA A 31 -3.77 5.90 12.65
N GLY A 32 -3.51 4.70 13.18
CA GLY A 32 -3.74 4.36 14.59
C GLY A 32 -2.82 5.11 15.57
N LEU A 33 -1.59 5.40 15.14
CA LEU A 33 -0.63 6.22 15.89
C LEU A 33 -0.92 7.73 15.81
N LYS A 34 -1.98 8.13 15.10
CA LYS A 34 -2.30 9.53 14.76
C LYS A 34 -1.22 10.22 13.92
N ASP A 35 -0.32 9.45 13.32
CA ASP A 35 0.69 9.94 12.39
C ASP A 35 0.08 10.02 10.98
N ARG A 36 -0.64 11.11 10.75
CA ARG A 36 -1.44 11.30 9.53
C ARG A 36 -0.57 11.47 8.28
N ASP A 37 0.60 12.08 8.43
CA ASP A 37 1.54 12.29 7.32
C ASP A 37 2.07 10.93 6.81
N ALA A 38 2.56 10.09 7.72
CA ALA A 38 3.02 8.74 7.37
C ALA A 38 1.88 7.88 6.85
N ALA A 39 0.68 7.97 7.44
CA ALA A 39 -0.50 7.23 6.97
C ALA A 39 -0.86 7.60 5.54
N HIS A 40 -0.93 8.90 5.26
CA HIS A 40 -1.24 9.44 3.94
C HIS A 40 -0.17 9.01 2.92
N LYS A 41 1.11 9.13 3.26
CA LYS A 41 2.22 8.70 2.39
C LYS A 41 2.14 7.21 2.04
N HIS A 42 1.97 6.33 3.03
CA HIS A 42 1.93 4.89 2.80
C HIS A 42 0.69 4.44 2.02
N LEU A 43 -0.47 5.02 2.31
CA LEU A 43 -1.72 4.69 1.61
C LEU A 43 -1.75 5.29 0.19
N SER A 44 -1.16 6.46 -0.04
CA SER A 44 -1.04 7.07 -1.37
C SER A 44 -0.11 6.24 -2.25
N THR A 45 1.04 5.81 -1.75
CA THR A 45 1.93 4.89 -2.49
C THR A 45 1.25 3.55 -2.79
N LEU A 46 0.36 3.08 -1.89
CA LEU A 46 -0.45 1.90 -2.17
C LEU A 46 -1.50 2.16 -3.26
N ALA A 47 -2.16 3.31 -3.23
CA ALA A 47 -3.14 3.71 -4.23
C ALA A 47 -2.54 3.89 -5.62
N GLU A 48 -1.30 4.37 -5.71
CA GLU A 48 -0.53 4.45 -6.97
C GLU A 48 -0.25 3.06 -7.55
N LEU A 49 -0.08 2.04 -6.70
CA LEU A 49 0.12 0.65 -7.13
C LEU A 49 -1.20 -0.07 -7.42
N ASP A 50 -2.24 0.21 -6.64
CA ASP A 50 -3.55 -0.42 -6.72
C ASP A 50 -4.60 0.40 -5.94
N PHE A 51 -5.26 1.30 -6.66
CA PHE A 51 -6.30 2.16 -6.09
C PHE A 51 -7.50 1.38 -5.55
N GLY A 52 -7.77 0.19 -6.11
CA GLY A 52 -8.87 -0.69 -5.69
C GLY A 52 -8.53 -1.61 -4.52
N TYR A 53 -7.32 -1.49 -3.93
CA TYR A 53 -6.89 -2.39 -2.88
C TYR A 53 -7.63 -2.12 -1.56
N ARG A 54 -8.63 -2.97 -1.26
CA ARG A 54 -9.47 -2.86 -0.05
C ARG A 54 -10.08 -1.46 0.08
N ASP A 55 -9.98 -0.84 1.26
CA ASP A 55 -10.57 0.46 1.58
C ASP A 55 -9.55 1.60 1.55
N VAL A 56 -8.50 1.50 0.72
CA VAL A 56 -7.43 2.51 0.65
C VAL A 56 -7.99 3.88 0.27
N ALA A 57 -8.86 3.96 -0.74
CA ALA A 57 -9.49 5.21 -1.16
C ALA A 57 -10.30 5.85 -0.02
N ALA A 58 -11.13 5.07 0.68
CA ALA A 58 -11.93 5.57 1.80
C ALA A 58 -11.05 6.04 2.99
N ARG A 59 -9.91 5.37 3.23
CA ARG A 59 -8.96 5.80 4.27
C ARG A 59 -8.23 7.08 3.89
N LEU A 60 -7.82 7.22 2.64
CA LEU A 60 -7.19 8.44 2.12
C LEU A 60 -8.14 9.63 2.18
N GLU A 61 -9.38 9.44 1.73
CA GLU A 61 -10.43 10.47 1.81
C GLU A 61 -10.67 10.90 3.27
N LYS A 62 -10.77 9.95 4.20
CA LYS A 62 -10.91 10.25 5.62
C LYS A 62 -9.70 11.00 6.20
N LEU A 63 -8.49 10.63 5.79
CA LEU A 63 -7.25 11.31 6.22
C LEU A 63 -7.18 12.75 5.69
N GLY A 64 -7.62 12.98 4.45
CA GLY A 64 -7.68 14.31 3.84
C GLY A 64 -8.81 15.18 4.40
N ALA A 65 -9.96 14.60 4.71
CA ALA A 65 -11.10 15.32 5.29
C ALA A 65 -10.84 15.81 6.73
N ASP A 66 -10.01 15.11 7.50
CA ASP A 66 -9.63 15.48 8.87
C ASP A 66 -8.46 16.49 8.92
N ALA A 67 -8.02 17.00 7.76
CA ALA A 67 -6.97 18.01 7.63
C ALA A 67 -7.51 19.43 7.35
N VAL A 68 -8.84 19.59 7.24
CA VAL A 68 -9.54 20.88 7.05
C VAL A 68 -10.16 21.36 8.36
#